data_AF-A0A958EQD5-F1
#
_entry.id   AF-A0A958EQD5-F1
#
_cell.length_a   1.000
_cell.length_b   1.000
_cell.length_c   1.000
_cell.angle_alpha   90.00
_cell.angle_beta   90.00
_cell.angle_gamma   90.00
#
_symmetry.space_group_name_H-M   'P 1'
#
loop_
_entity.id
_entity.type
_entity.pdbx_description
1 polymer ?
#
loop_
_entity_poly.entity_id
_entity_poly.type
_entity_poly.pdbx_seq_one_letter_code
_entity_poly.pdbx_strand_id
1 'polypeptide(L)'
;KSYTIRQNLDLKKLEMEPGDELFLFVKASDNKVPHHQSARTLTYIISMADTASYKAAVSAGLPVDRMPDYFRSQRQIIIDTEALIKQRPKLKHDSFMETSNNIAVDQKLLRLRYGKFFGEEFESQEFGIAAFDPNQADQHASDATVEPQTVTDPAMAMEIIADFVHDHDANEQDAFIEASVRILMKQALSNMWDAELHLRLGKPEKALPYEYQALELIKEATKKSRIYVERVGFEAPLLKPLENRYKGELDKISSQNKKSTSQKTDPFASIRLLIQLLDIDKTVQFDQSDIELIQAASTELAAVVDENPVIVLNALKSIRIAEESRRLKSEVAQSLKLLLNELLPDDTEQKHIEKQISNELQKRYLKELQKIQ
;
A
#
# COMPACT_ATOMS: atom_id res chain seq x y z
N LYS A 1 21.00 19.61 -27.57
CA LYS A 1 21.68 18.32 -27.31
C LYS A 1 20.71 17.43 -26.54
N SER A 2 20.38 16.25 -27.04
CA SER A 2 19.56 15.25 -26.34
C SER A 2 20.48 14.21 -25.69
N TYR A 3 20.32 13.98 -24.39
CA TYR A 3 21.04 12.93 -23.66
C TYR A 3 20.09 11.77 -23.38
N THR A 4 20.52 10.55 -23.67
CA THR A 4 19.77 9.33 -23.36
C THR A 4 20.47 8.63 -22.20
N ILE A 5 19.81 8.56 -21.05
CA ILE A 5 20.29 7.87 -19.86
C ILE A 5 19.46 6.58 -19.71
N ARG A 6 20.12 5.46 -19.44
CA ARG A 6 19.47 4.18 -19.15
C ARG A 6 19.97 3.70 -17.79
N GLN A 7 19.02 3.35 -16.92
CA GLN A 7 19.31 2.74 -15.63
C GLN A 7 18.43 1.50 -15.50
N ASN A 8 19.05 0.36 -15.20
CA ASN A 8 18.33 -0.88 -14.92
C ASN A 8 17.99 -0.93 -13.44
N LEU A 9 16.73 -1.23 -13.13
CA LEU A 9 16.25 -1.39 -11.77
C LEU A 9 15.97 -2.86 -11.50
N ASP A 10 16.59 -3.41 -10.46
CA ASP A 10 16.40 -4.81 -10.06
C ASP A 10 15.27 -4.88 -9.03
N LEU A 11 14.11 -5.37 -9.46
CA LEU A 11 12.90 -5.44 -8.64
C LEU A 11 13.03 -6.44 -7.47
N LYS A 12 13.91 -7.45 -7.59
CA LYS A 12 14.14 -8.43 -6.51
C LYS A 12 14.98 -7.84 -5.38
N LYS A 13 15.95 -6.97 -5.70
CA LYS A 13 16.72 -6.23 -4.69
C LYS A 13 15.91 -5.16 -3.97
N LEU A 14 14.78 -4.76 -4.55
CA LEU A 14 13.81 -3.87 -3.94
C LEU A 14 12.78 -4.61 -3.06
N GLU A 15 12.96 -5.93 -2.87
CA GLU A 15 12.08 -6.78 -2.05
C GLU A 15 10.60 -6.69 -2.45
N MET A 16 10.31 -6.43 -3.73
CA MET A 16 8.92 -6.32 -4.21
C MET A 16 8.22 -7.68 -4.25
N GLU A 17 7.01 -7.73 -3.69
CA GLU A 17 6.12 -8.89 -3.67
C GLU A 17 5.01 -8.77 -4.74
N PRO A 18 4.35 -9.88 -5.15
CA PRO A 18 3.18 -9.84 -6.00
C PRO A 18 2.06 -9.00 -5.36
N GLY A 19 1.54 -8.01 -6.09
CA GLY A 19 0.59 -7.01 -5.58
C GLY A 19 1.21 -5.64 -5.30
N ASP A 20 2.54 -5.52 -5.25
CA ASP A 20 3.20 -4.23 -4.97
C ASP A 20 3.23 -3.28 -6.17
N GLU A 21 3.20 -1.98 -5.86
CA GLU A 21 3.29 -0.90 -6.85
C GLU A 21 4.54 -0.05 -6.64
N LEU A 22 5.29 0.16 -7.73
CA LEU A 22 6.49 0.99 -7.75
C LEU A 22 6.21 2.32 -8.47
N PHE A 23 6.43 3.43 -7.75
CA PHE A 23 6.25 4.79 -8.26
C PHE A 23 7.60 5.41 -8.64
N LEU A 24 7.81 5.66 -9.93
CA LEU A 24 9.07 6.18 -10.49
C LEU A 24 8.86 7.56 -11.10
N PHE A 25 9.78 8.48 -10.83
CA PHE A 25 9.87 9.75 -11.54
C PHE A 25 11.32 10.16 -11.69
N VAL A 26 11.63 10.88 -12.77
CA VAL A 26 12.96 11.42 -13.01
C VAL A 26 12.94 12.92 -12.71
N LYS A 27 13.89 13.37 -11.90
CA LYS A 27 14.12 14.80 -11.62
C LYS A 27 15.45 15.20 -12.22
N ALA A 28 15.45 16.23 -13.07
CA ALA A 28 16.64 16.88 -13.55
C ALA A 28 16.82 18.21 -12.82
N SER A 29 18.04 18.51 -12.40
CA SER A 29 18.45 19.80 -11.84
C SER A 29 19.54 20.37 -12.72
N ASP A 30 19.51 21.67 -12.98
CA ASP A 30 20.66 22.38 -13.53
C ASP A 30 21.63 22.80 -12.40
N ASN A 31 22.81 23.27 -12.80
CA ASN A 31 23.86 23.76 -11.90
C ASN A 31 23.85 25.30 -11.80
N LYS A 32 22.72 25.96 -12.06
CA LYS A 32 22.65 27.42 -12.08
C LYS A 32 22.67 28.00 -10.66
N VAL A 33 23.56 28.96 -10.43
CA VAL A 33 23.69 29.70 -9.16
C VAL A 33 23.16 31.13 -9.38
N PRO A 34 22.42 31.74 -8.43
CA PRO A 34 22.06 31.27 -7.09
C PRO A 34 20.77 30.43 -7.02
N HIS A 35 20.01 30.33 -8.11
CA HIS A 35 18.76 29.55 -8.15
C HIS A 35 18.84 28.50 -9.25
N HIS A 36 18.95 27.24 -8.83
CA HIS A 36 18.92 26.11 -9.73
C HIS A 36 17.50 25.89 -10.25
N GLN A 37 17.39 25.51 -11.52
CA GLN A 37 16.13 25.12 -12.13
C GLN A 37 16.02 23.60 -12.07
N SER A 38 14.90 23.11 -11.54
CA SER A 38 14.61 21.68 -11.54
C SER A 38 13.31 21.38 -12.26
N ALA A 39 13.32 20.33 -13.06
CA ALA A 39 12.17 19.81 -13.78
C ALA A 39 11.98 18.34 -13.43
N ARG A 40 10.73 17.91 -13.29
CA ARG A 40 10.37 16.54 -12.94
C ARG A 40 9.43 15.98 -14.00
N THR A 41 9.60 14.70 -14.36
CA THR A 41 8.69 13.98 -15.25
C THR A 41 7.40 13.55 -14.53
N LEU A 42 6.40 13.12 -15.30
CA LEU A 42 5.25 12.42 -14.73
C LEU A 42 5.71 11.18 -13.93
N THR A 43 4.91 10.81 -12.93
CA THR A 43 5.13 9.58 -12.18
C THR A 43 4.67 8.40 -13.02
N TYR A 44 5.57 7.45 -13.24
CA TYR A 44 5.28 6.16 -13.85
C TYR A 44 4.99 5.15 -12.73
N ILE A 45 3.95 4.35 -12.92
CA ILE A 45 3.53 3.33 -11.97
C ILE A 45 3.81 1.98 -12.62
N ILE A 46 4.55 1.12 -11.92
CA ILE A 46 4.81 -0.26 -12.32
C ILE A 46 4.17 -1.14 -11.24
N SER A 47 3.10 -1.85 -11.60
CA SER A 47 2.44 -2.79 -10.70
C SER A 47 2.89 -4.21 -10.97
N MET A 48 3.22 -4.94 -9.90
CA MET A 48 3.44 -6.38 -9.95
C MET A 48 2.09 -7.07 -9.84
N ALA A 49 1.68 -7.79 -10.88
CA ALA A 49 0.40 -8.48 -10.89
C ALA A 49 0.33 -9.49 -9.74
N ASP A 50 -0.68 -9.35 -8.88
CA ASP A 50 -0.98 -10.33 -7.85
C ASP A 50 -1.40 -11.65 -8.52
N THR A 51 -0.60 -12.70 -8.30
CA THR A 51 -0.89 -14.05 -8.79
C THR A 51 -1.71 -14.87 -7.80
N ALA A 52 -2.08 -14.31 -6.63
CA ALA A 52 -3.06 -14.93 -5.78
C ALA A 52 -4.37 -15.04 -6.57
N SER A 53 -4.81 -16.28 -6.80
CA SER A 53 -6.16 -16.52 -7.30
C SER A 53 -7.16 -16.13 -6.21
N TYR A 54 -7.44 -14.84 -6.11
CA TYR A 54 -8.63 -14.37 -5.43
C TYR A 54 -9.82 -14.94 -6.20
N LYS A 55 -10.41 -16.02 -5.68
CA LYS A 55 -11.81 -16.34 -5.97
C LYS A 55 -12.55 -15.05 -5.71
N ALA A 56 -13.11 -14.46 -6.77
CA ALA A 56 -13.78 -13.17 -6.76
C ALA A 56 -14.70 -13.05 -5.53
N ALA A 57 -14.19 -12.41 -4.48
CA ALA A 57 -15.01 -11.87 -3.43
C ALA A 57 -15.69 -10.68 -4.09
N VAL A 58 -16.95 -10.89 -4.44
CA VAL A 58 -17.84 -9.87 -4.98
C VAL A 58 -17.85 -8.71 -3.98
N SER A 59 -17.08 -7.67 -4.29
CA SER A 59 -17.14 -6.40 -3.59
C SER A 59 -18.38 -5.66 -4.08
N ALA A 60 -19.46 -5.84 -3.34
CA ALA A 60 -20.57 -4.90 -3.22
C ALA A 60 -20.95 -4.90 -1.73
N GLY A 61 -20.95 -3.73 -1.10
CA GLY A 61 -21.06 -3.57 0.35
C GLY A 61 -22.34 -4.14 0.94
N LEU A 62 -22.25 -5.38 1.45
CA LEU A 62 -23.20 -6.01 2.35
C LEU A 62 -22.38 -6.77 3.41
N PRO A 63 -22.80 -6.78 4.69
CA PRO A 63 -22.09 -7.51 5.73
C PRO A 63 -22.01 -8.99 5.33
N VAL A 64 -20.80 -9.46 5.04
CA VAL A 64 -20.52 -10.87 4.82
C VAL A 64 -20.56 -11.53 6.19
N ASP A 65 -21.74 -11.97 6.58
CA ASP A 65 -21.87 -12.95 7.64
C ASP A 65 -21.11 -14.19 7.16
N ARG A 66 -19.98 -14.49 7.81
CA ARG A 66 -19.11 -15.62 7.46
C ARG A 66 -19.84 -16.91 7.82
N MET A 67 -20.72 -17.34 6.93
CA MET A 67 -21.33 -18.67 7.00
C MET A 67 -20.24 -19.75 6.90
N PRO A 68 -20.42 -20.91 7.56
CA PRO A 68 -19.53 -22.07 7.44
C PRO A 68 -19.26 -22.47 5.98
N ASP A 69 -18.06 -23.00 5.70
CA ASP A 69 -17.52 -23.38 4.37
C ASP A 69 -18.31 -24.45 3.57
N TYR A 70 -19.56 -24.77 3.94
CA TYR A 70 -20.29 -25.94 3.43
C TYR A 70 -21.27 -25.68 2.29
N PHE A 71 -21.44 -24.46 1.80
CA PHE A 71 -22.42 -24.19 0.73
C PHE A 71 -21.86 -24.49 -0.67
N ARG A 72 -22.42 -25.52 -1.33
CA ARG A 72 -22.18 -25.82 -2.74
C ARG A 72 -22.82 -24.76 -3.64
N SER A 73 -22.12 -24.35 -4.69
CA SER A 73 -22.69 -23.47 -5.73
C SER A 73 -23.49 -24.27 -6.77
N GLN A 74 -24.45 -23.62 -7.46
CA GLN A 74 -25.24 -24.27 -8.52
C GLN A 74 -24.37 -24.95 -9.58
N ARG A 75 -23.21 -24.37 -9.91
CA ARG A 75 -22.26 -24.97 -10.85
C ARG A 75 -21.61 -26.24 -10.31
N GLN A 76 -21.31 -26.30 -9.01
CA GLN A 76 -20.77 -27.50 -8.39
C GLN A 76 -21.81 -28.62 -8.37
N ILE A 77 -23.06 -28.30 -8.06
CA ILE A 77 -24.17 -29.26 -8.09
C ILE A 77 -24.31 -29.87 -9.49
N ILE A 78 -24.32 -29.05 -10.54
CA ILE A 78 -24.34 -29.53 -11.94
C ILE A 78 -23.17 -30.48 -12.23
N ILE A 79 -21.95 -30.13 -11.78
CA ILE A 79 -20.77 -30.98 -11.98
C ILE A 79 -20.94 -32.33 -11.28
N ASP A 80 -21.47 -32.33 -10.05
CA ASP A 80 -21.69 -33.53 -9.25
C ASP A 80 -22.81 -34.39 -9.88
N THR A 81 -23.89 -33.78 -10.37
CA THR A 81 -24.98 -34.45 -11.12
C THR A 81 -24.46 -35.09 -12.41
N GLU A 82 -23.63 -34.38 -13.19
CA GLU A 82 -22.99 -34.94 -14.39
C GLU A 82 -22.02 -36.08 -14.06
N ALA A 83 -21.26 -35.94 -12.97
CA ALA A 83 -20.35 -36.98 -12.50
C ALA A 83 -21.13 -38.23 -12.09
N LEU A 84 -22.24 -38.08 -11.37
CA LEU A 84 -23.12 -39.17 -10.96
C LEU A 84 -23.69 -39.91 -12.18
N ILE A 85 -24.12 -39.19 -13.22
CA ILE A 85 -24.61 -39.80 -14.46
C ILE A 85 -23.51 -40.59 -15.17
N LYS A 86 -22.31 -40.03 -15.28
CA LYS A 86 -21.15 -40.71 -15.88
C LYS A 86 -20.75 -41.97 -15.09
N GLN A 87 -20.96 -41.97 -13.78
CA GLN A 87 -20.64 -43.08 -12.88
C GLN A 87 -21.77 -44.11 -12.73
N ARG A 88 -22.98 -43.82 -13.26
CA ARG A 88 -24.14 -44.73 -13.23
C ARG A 88 -23.83 -46.20 -13.56
N PRO A 89 -23.04 -46.56 -14.60
CA PRO A 89 -22.76 -47.97 -14.89
C PRO A 89 -21.81 -48.65 -13.90
N LYS A 90 -21.13 -47.90 -13.02
CA LYS A 90 -20.12 -48.40 -12.07
C LYS A 90 -20.63 -48.50 -10.64
N LEU A 91 -21.73 -47.82 -10.32
CA LEU A 91 -22.27 -47.72 -8.96
C LEU A 91 -23.37 -48.77 -8.71
N LYS A 92 -23.44 -49.27 -7.48
CA LYS A 92 -24.61 -50.04 -7.02
C LYS A 92 -25.81 -49.12 -6.93
N HIS A 93 -27.01 -49.67 -7.12
CA HIS A 93 -28.27 -48.92 -7.10
C HIS A 93 -28.43 -48.09 -5.82
N ASP A 94 -28.15 -48.68 -4.66
CA ASP A 94 -28.33 -48.00 -3.37
C ASP A 94 -27.35 -46.83 -3.20
N SER A 95 -26.07 -47.04 -3.52
CA SER A 95 -25.06 -45.98 -3.49
C SER A 95 -25.36 -44.86 -4.49
N PHE A 96 -25.95 -45.19 -5.65
CA PHE A 96 -26.39 -44.21 -6.63
C PHE A 96 -27.55 -43.36 -6.09
N MET A 97 -28.56 -44.01 -5.49
CA MET A 97 -29.71 -43.31 -4.88
C MET A 97 -29.28 -42.42 -3.72
N GLU A 98 -28.38 -42.89 -2.86
CA GLU A 98 -27.82 -42.13 -1.75
C GLU A 98 -27.06 -40.90 -2.25
N THR A 99 -26.16 -41.08 -3.23
CA THR A 99 -25.42 -39.95 -3.83
C THR A 99 -26.38 -38.95 -4.48
N SER A 100 -27.39 -39.42 -5.20
CA SER A 100 -28.44 -38.57 -5.81
C SER A 100 -29.21 -37.77 -4.75
N ASN A 101 -29.54 -38.39 -3.62
CA ASN A 101 -30.24 -37.73 -2.52
C ASN A 101 -29.35 -36.70 -1.81
N ASN A 102 -28.05 -36.97 -1.66
CA ASN A 102 -27.11 -36.00 -1.09
C ASN A 102 -27.00 -34.74 -1.97
N ILE A 103 -26.92 -34.92 -3.29
CA ILE A 103 -26.97 -33.79 -4.24
C ILE A 103 -28.31 -33.05 -4.13
N ALA A 104 -29.43 -33.76 -3.93
CA ALA A 104 -30.73 -33.12 -3.70
C ALA A 104 -30.77 -32.28 -2.42
N VAL A 105 -30.10 -32.72 -1.35
CA VAL A 105 -29.95 -31.95 -0.10
C VAL A 105 -29.15 -30.67 -0.36
N ASP A 106 -28.05 -30.76 -1.11
CA ASP A 106 -27.25 -29.58 -1.50
C ASP A 106 -28.08 -28.59 -2.34
N GLN A 107 -28.90 -29.10 -3.27
CA GLN A 107 -29.80 -28.29 -4.10
C GLN A 107 -30.87 -27.58 -3.25
N LYS A 108 -31.46 -28.28 -2.26
CA LYS A 108 -32.41 -27.70 -1.30
C LYS A 108 -31.74 -26.60 -0.48
N LEU A 109 -30.55 -26.87 0.06
CA LEU A 109 -29.82 -25.93 0.90
C LEU A 109 -29.49 -24.64 0.14
N LEU A 110 -29.05 -24.76 -1.11
CA LEU A 110 -28.79 -23.60 -1.98
C LEU A 110 -30.09 -22.82 -2.27
N ARG A 111 -31.21 -23.51 -2.50
CA ARG A 111 -32.51 -22.88 -2.72
C ARG A 111 -32.96 -22.06 -1.51
N LEU A 112 -32.93 -22.65 -0.31
CA LEU A 112 -33.30 -21.97 0.93
C LEU A 112 -32.41 -20.75 1.20
N ARG A 113 -31.11 -20.86 0.93
CA ARG A 113 -30.19 -19.73 1.07
C ARG A 113 -30.61 -18.54 0.21
N TYR A 114 -30.93 -18.78 -1.06
CA TYR A 114 -31.42 -17.71 -1.92
C TYR A 114 -32.80 -17.23 -1.47
N GLY A 115 -33.70 -18.13 -1.04
CA GLY A 115 -35.03 -17.79 -0.52
C GLY A 115 -35.00 -16.80 0.66
N LYS A 116 -34.09 -17.01 1.62
CA LYS A 116 -33.91 -16.10 2.78
C LYS A 116 -33.64 -14.64 2.39
N PHE A 117 -32.92 -14.40 1.28
CA PHE A 117 -32.62 -13.04 0.81
C PHE A 117 -33.83 -12.33 0.17
N PHE A 118 -34.92 -13.04 -0.11
CA PHE A 118 -36.13 -12.49 -0.73
C PHE A 118 -37.35 -12.50 0.21
N GLY A 119 -37.15 -12.78 1.51
CA GLY A 119 -38.18 -12.68 2.57
C GLY A 119 -39.05 -13.93 2.78
N GLU A 120 -39.71 -14.02 3.94
CA GLU A 120 -40.57 -15.15 4.35
C GLU A 120 -41.84 -15.33 3.48
N GLU A 121 -42.24 -14.31 2.71
CA GLU A 121 -43.30 -14.45 1.68
C GLU A 121 -42.90 -15.44 0.57
N PHE A 122 -41.59 -15.67 0.38
CA PHE A 122 -41.06 -16.57 -0.63
C PHE A 122 -41.32 -18.04 -0.30
N GLU A 123 -41.22 -18.43 0.97
CA GLU A 123 -41.34 -19.83 1.40
C GLU A 123 -42.80 -20.22 1.70
N SER A 124 -43.53 -19.33 2.35
CA SER A 124 -44.84 -19.62 2.93
C SER A 124 -45.99 -19.69 1.91
N GLN A 125 -45.92 -18.95 0.80
CA GLN A 125 -47.06 -18.80 -0.12
C GLN A 125 -47.01 -19.66 -1.38
N GLU A 126 -45.81 -20.01 -1.86
CA GLU A 126 -45.65 -20.58 -3.22
C GLU A 126 -45.13 -22.02 -3.21
N PHE A 127 -44.52 -22.47 -2.11
CA PHE A 127 -43.84 -23.77 -2.01
C PHE A 127 -44.40 -24.73 -0.95
N GLY A 128 -45.47 -24.34 -0.24
CA GLY A 128 -46.19 -25.23 0.68
C GLY A 128 -45.34 -25.82 1.82
N ILE A 129 -44.19 -25.20 2.12
CA ILE A 129 -43.46 -25.46 3.35
C ILE A 129 -44.25 -24.75 4.45
N ALA A 130 -45.26 -25.45 4.98
CA ALA A 130 -45.74 -25.15 6.31
C ALA A 130 -44.50 -25.04 7.20
N ALA A 131 -44.32 -23.89 7.84
CA ALA A 131 -43.40 -23.76 8.95
C ALA A 131 -43.52 -25.03 9.78
N PHE A 132 -42.42 -25.78 9.88
CA PHE A 132 -42.37 -26.97 10.70
C PHE A 132 -42.47 -26.46 12.13
N ASP A 133 -43.70 -26.27 12.61
CA ASP A 133 -43.99 -25.94 14.00
C ASP A 133 -43.61 -27.16 14.83
N PRO A 134 -42.51 -27.12 15.60
CA PRO A 134 -42.09 -28.27 16.38
C PRO A 134 -43.03 -28.54 17.58
N ASN A 135 -44.04 -27.69 17.82
CA ASN A 135 -44.94 -27.83 18.98
C ASN A 135 -46.10 -28.81 18.78
N GLN A 136 -46.11 -29.63 17.72
CA GLN A 136 -47.07 -30.74 17.60
C GLN A 136 -46.41 -32.08 17.35
N ALA A 137 -45.58 -32.53 18.30
CA ALA A 137 -45.44 -33.95 18.61
C ALA A 137 -44.89 -34.15 20.03
N ASP A 138 -45.78 -34.65 20.89
CA ASP A 138 -45.53 -35.53 22.03
C ASP A 138 -44.52 -35.12 23.11
N GLN A 139 -45.12 -34.82 24.26
CA GLN A 139 -44.56 -34.90 25.60
C GLN A 139 -43.76 -36.19 25.79
N HIS A 140 -42.43 -36.13 25.91
CA HIS A 140 -41.68 -37.00 26.81
C HIS A 140 -40.36 -36.33 27.22
N ALA A 141 -40.25 -36.10 28.52
CA ALA A 141 -39.06 -35.62 29.19
C ALA A 141 -37.92 -36.63 29.11
N SER A 142 -36.69 -36.17 28.88
CA SER A 142 -35.57 -36.46 29.80
C SER A 142 -34.33 -35.64 29.47
N ASP A 143 -33.79 -35.11 30.55
CA ASP A 143 -32.52 -34.45 30.77
C ASP A 143 -31.32 -35.31 30.30
N ALA A 144 -30.42 -34.75 29.48
CA ALA A 144 -29.06 -35.23 29.33
C ALA A 144 -28.13 -34.13 28.76
N THR A 145 -27.13 -33.81 29.56
CA THR A 145 -25.97 -32.95 29.30
C THR A 145 -25.22 -33.24 28.00
N VAL A 146 -24.91 -32.21 27.21
CA VAL A 146 -24.15 -32.30 25.96
C VAL A 146 -22.65 -32.09 26.22
N GLU A 147 -21.85 -33.14 26.01
CA GLU A 147 -20.41 -33.01 25.71
C GLU A 147 -20.19 -32.92 24.18
N PRO A 148 -19.11 -32.26 23.71
CA PRO A 148 -18.94 -31.97 22.30
C PRO A 148 -18.41 -33.19 21.55
N GLN A 149 -19.24 -33.80 20.69
CA GLN A 149 -18.79 -34.80 19.72
C GLN A 149 -18.96 -34.31 18.28
N THR A 150 -18.02 -34.76 17.46
CA THR A 150 -17.80 -34.41 16.05
C THR A 150 -19.03 -34.65 15.17
N VAL A 151 -19.45 -33.59 14.49
CA VAL A 151 -20.61 -33.54 13.58
C VAL A 151 -20.37 -34.41 12.34
N THR A 152 -21.10 -35.52 12.21
CA THR A 152 -21.08 -36.37 10.99
C THR A 152 -22.45 -36.55 10.35
N ASP A 153 -23.51 -35.97 10.94
CA ASP A 153 -24.90 -36.18 10.47
C ASP A 153 -25.54 -34.94 9.81
N PRO A 154 -26.16 -35.10 8.61
CA PRO A 154 -26.90 -34.04 7.91
C PRO A 154 -28.10 -33.48 8.69
N ALA A 155 -28.63 -34.26 9.64
CA ALA A 155 -29.74 -33.83 10.50
C ALA A 155 -29.33 -32.71 11.47
N MET A 156 -28.08 -32.74 11.97
CA MET A 156 -27.57 -31.75 12.92
C MET A 156 -27.27 -30.40 12.23
N ALA A 157 -26.97 -30.43 10.93
CA ALA A 157 -26.90 -29.20 10.11
C ALA A 157 -28.29 -28.53 9.99
N MET A 158 -29.38 -29.29 9.99
CA MET A 158 -30.75 -28.76 9.90
C MET A 158 -31.19 -28.05 11.19
N GLU A 159 -30.78 -28.56 12.36
CA GLU A 159 -31.10 -27.97 13.67
C GLU A 159 -30.38 -26.62 13.87
N ILE A 160 -29.10 -26.54 13.50
CA ILE A 160 -28.33 -25.28 13.51
C ILE A 160 -28.93 -24.24 12.55
N ILE A 161 -29.54 -24.69 11.45
CA ILE A 161 -30.23 -23.81 10.50
C ILE A 161 -31.54 -23.28 11.09
N ALA A 162 -32.29 -24.08 11.86
CA ALA A 162 -33.57 -23.69 12.45
C ALA A 162 -33.41 -22.61 13.54
N ASP A 163 -32.37 -22.69 14.37
CA ASP A 163 -32.06 -21.66 15.37
C ASP A 163 -31.64 -20.32 14.74
N PHE A 164 -31.19 -20.33 13.47
CA PHE A 164 -30.78 -19.14 12.72
C PHE A 164 -31.89 -18.57 11.80
N VAL A 165 -33.13 -19.03 11.93
CA VAL A 165 -34.28 -18.63 11.07
C VAL A 165 -35.21 -17.62 11.74
N HIS A 166 -35.11 -17.38 13.05
CA HIS A 166 -35.99 -16.46 13.77
C HIS A 166 -35.44 -15.03 13.78
N ASP A 167 -35.47 -14.35 12.63
CA ASP A 167 -35.20 -12.90 12.58
C ASP A 167 -36.43 -12.17 12.01
N HIS A 168 -37.12 -11.41 12.87
CA HIS A 168 -38.41 -10.77 12.55
C HIS A 168 -38.29 -9.42 11.83
N ASP A 169 -37.11 -9.08 11.30
CA ASP A 169 -36.81 -7.77 10.72
C ASP A 169 -36.53 -7.81 9.20
N ALA A 170 -37.16 -8.75 8.48
CA ALA A 170 -36.96 -8.95 7.04
C ALA A 170 -37.54 -7.83 6.13
N ASN A 171 -38.37 -6.94 6.67
CA ASN A 171 -39.14 -5.97 5.88
C ASN A 171 -38.31 -4.77 5.36
N GLU A 172 -37.11 -4.50 5.90
CA GLU A 172 -36.28 -3.38 5.43
C GLU A 172 -35.45 -3.70 4.17
N GLN A 173 -35.23 -4.98 3.84
CA GLN A 173 -34.39 -5.36 2.69
C GLN A 173 -35.15 -5.35 1.34
N ASP A 174 -36.49 -5.37 1.38
CA ASP A 174 -37.36 -5.46 0.21
C ASP A 174 -37.34 -4.22 -0.68
N ALA A 175 -37.01 -3.04 -0.13
CA ALA A 175 -37.07 -1.77 -0.85
C ALA A 175 -35.95 -1.60 -1.91
N PHE A 176 -34.91 -2.44 -1.88
CA PHE A 176 -33.71 -2.24 -2.72
C PHE A 176 -33.64 -3.15 -3.96
N ILE A 177 -34.51 -4.15 -4.10
CA ILE A 177 -34.46 -5.12 -5.20
C ILE A 177 -35.49 -4.78 -6.29
N GLU A 178 -35.02 -4.57 -7.52
CA GLU A 178 -35.88 -4.34 -8.68
C GLU A 178 -36.83 -5.53 -8.93
N ALA A 179 -38.12 -5.24 -9.19
CA ALA A 179 -39.15 -6.27 -9.42
C ALA A 179 -38.78 -7.27 -10.54
N SER A 180 -38.02 -6.83 -11.55
CA SER A 180 -37.56 -7.68 -12.65
C SER A 180 -36.54 -8.74 -12.19
N VAL A 181 -35.68 -8.41 -11.23
CA VAL A 181 -34.71 -9.35 -10.62
C VAL A 181 -35.43 -10.38 -9.75
N ARG A 182 -36.46 -9.95 -9.01
CA ARG A 182 -37.29 -10.82 -8.17
C ARG A 182 -37.99 -11.91 -8.99
N ILE A 183 -38.54 -11.56 -10.15
CA ILE A 183 -39.21 -12.50 -11.05
C ILE A 183 -38.23 -13.58 -11.55
N LEU A 184 -37.04 -13.17 -12.00
CA LEU A 184 -36.02 -14.12 -12.46
C LEU A 184 -35.58 -15.07 -11.35
N MET A 185 -35.42 -14.56 -10.11
CA MET A 185 -35.04 -15.42 -8.99
C MET A 185 -36.17 -16.36 -8.56
N LYS A 186 -37.44 -15.93 -8.61
CA LYS A 186 -38.60 -16.83 -8.44
C LYS A 186 -38.56 -17.99 -9.43
N GLN A 187 -38.33 -17.68 -10.71
CA GLN A 187 -38.21 -18.71 -11.74
C GLN A 187 -37.00 -19.62 -11.49
N ALA A 188 -35.86 -19.08 -11.07
CA ALA A 188 -34.68 -19.88 -10.76
C ALA A 188 -34.98 -20.87 -9.64
N LEU A 189 -35.61 -20.41 -8.55
CA LEU A 189 -35.92 -21.21 -7.37
C LEU A 189 -36.98 -22.29 -7.65
N SER A 190 -37.94 -22.01 -8.54
CA SER A 190 -38.87 -23.03 -9.06
C SER A 190 -38.13 -24.11 -9.85
N ASN A 191 -37.21 -23.75 -10.75
CA ASN A 191 -36.38 -24.75 -11.45
C ASN A 191 -35.50 -25.54 -10.48
N MET A 192 -34.97 -24.90 -9.44
CA MET A 192 -34.19 -25.59 -8.40
C MET A 192 -35.04 -26.61 -7.61
N TRP A 193 -36.33 -26.34 -7.39
CA TRP A 193 -37.27 -27.27 -6.78
C TRP A 193 -37.51 -28.49 -7.68
N ASP A 194 -37.74 -28.30 -8.97
CA ASP A 194 -37.94 -29.40 -9.92
C ASP A 194 -36.68 -30.26 -10.06
N ALA A 195 -35.50 -29.64 -10.06
CA ALA A 195 -34.22 -30.34 -10.00
C ALA A 195 -34.10 -31.18 -8.72
N GLU A 196 -34.39 -30.61 -7.55
CA GLU A 196 -34.39 -31.34 -6.26
C GLU A 196 -35.32 -32.56 -6.33
N LEU A 197 -36.55 -32.39 -6.80
CA LEU A 197 -37.53 -33.47 -6.93
C LEU A 197 -36.97 -34.61 -7.79
N HIS A 198 -36.40 -34.30 -8.96
CA HIS A 198 -35.83 -35.32 -9.85
C HIS A 198 -34.59 -36.02 -9.27
N LEU A 199 -33.76 -35.30 -8.51
CA LEU A 199 -32.62 -35.88 -7.79
C LEU A 199 -33.08 -36.83 -6.67
N ARG A 200 -34.12 -36.48 -5.91
CA ARG A 200 -34.71 -37.37 -4.90
C ARG A 200 -35.31 -38.64 -5.51
N LEU A 201 -35.86 -38.53 -6.72
CA LEU A 201 -36.40 -39.66 -7.47
C LEU A 201 -35.32 -40.52 -8.16
N GLY A 202 -34.03 -40.22 -7.98
CA GLY A 202 -32.93 -40.97 -8.60
C GLY A 202 -32.83 -40.77 -10.11
N LYS A 203 -33.32 -39.64 -10.63
CA LYS A 203 -33.35 -39.32 -12.07
C LYS A 203 -32.50 -38.06 -12.36
N PRO A 204 -31.18 -38.10 -12.15
CA PRO A 204 -30.31 -36.94 -12.37
C PRO A 204 -30.30 -36.45 -13.83
N GLU A 205 -30.52 -37.34 -14.79
CA GLU A 205 -30.66 -36.98 -16.22
C GLU A 205 -31.83 -36.02 -16.49
N LYS A 206 -32.90 -36.13 -15.69
CA LYS A 206 -34.06 -35.23 -15.77
C LYS A 206 -33.87 -33.96 -14.94
N ALA A 207 -33.01 -33.99 -13.91
CA ALA A 207 -32.71 -32.82 -13.08
C ALA A 207 -31.80 -31.81 -13.80
N LEU A 208 -30.81 -32.31 -14.55
CA LEU A 208 -29.83 -31.53 -15.31
C LEU A 208 -30.37 -30.31 -16.09
N PRO A 209 -31.43 -30.44 -16.93
CA PRO A 209 -31.96 -29.29 -17.66
C PRO A 209 -32.46 -28.19 -16.72
N TYR A 210 -33.15 -28.54 -15.64
CA TYR A 210 -33.63 -27.58 -14.64
C TYR A 210 -32.48 -26.94 -13.87
N GLU A 211 -31.43 -27.71 -13.54
CA GLU A 211 -30.22 -27.17 -12.90
C GLU A 211 -29.53 -26.12 -13.79
N TYR A 212 -29.46 -26.37 -15.10
CA TYR A 212 -28.90 -25.43 -16.07
C TYR A 212 -29.77 -24.19 -16.25
N GLN A 213 -31.09 -24.35 -16.33
CA GLN A 213 -32.04 -23.23 -16.39
C GLN A 213 -31.96 -22.36 -15.13
N ALA A 214 -31.87 -22.97 -13.94
CA ALA A 214 -31.67 -22.25 -12.70
C ALA A 214 -30.35 -21.44 -12.73
N LEU A 215 -29.25 -22.04 -13.20
CA LEU A 215 -27.96 -21.35 -13.32
C LEU A 215 -28.04 -20.14 -14.26
N GLU A 216 -28.74 -20.28 -15.38
CA GLU A 216 -28.93 -19.20 -16.36
C GLU A 216 -29.73 -18.04 -15.77
N LEU A 217 -30.85 -18.34 -15.10
CA LEU A 217 -31.70 -17.35 -14.45
C LEU A 217 -30.96 -16.62 -13.31
N ILE A 218 -30.16 -17.32 -12.51
CA ILE A 218 -29.30 -16.71 -11.49
C ILE A 218 -28.29 -15.75 -12.13
N LYS A 219 -27.69 -16.13 -13.27
CA LYS A 219 -26.75 -15.25 -14.00
C LYS A 219 -27.44 -14.02 -14.57
N GLU A 220 -28.65 -14.17 -15.12
CA GLU A 220 -29.40 -13.04 -15.65
C GLU A 220 -29.80 -12.08 -14.52
N ALA A 221 -30.30 -12.61 -13.41
CA ALA A 221 -30.68 -11.83 -12.24
C ALA A 221 -29.47 -11.08 -11.64
N THR A 222 -28.31 -11.73 -11.51
CA THR A 222 -27.07 -11.07 -11.06
C THR A 222 -26.55 -10.03 -12.04
N LYS A 223 -26.74 -10.23 -13.36
CA LYS A 223 -26.41 -9.22 -14.37
C LYS A 223 -27.33 -8.00 -14.28
N LYS A 224 -28.64 -8.21 -14.03
CA LYS A 224 -29.62 -7.12 -13.86
C LYS A 224 -29.45 -6.37 -12.54
N SER A 225 -29.14 -7.08 -11.45
CA SER A 225 -28.88 -6.46 -10.15
C SER A 225 -27.55 -5.70 -10.10
N ARG A 226 -26.65 -5.93 -11.07
CA ARG A 226 -25.41 -5.20 -11.17
C ARG A 226 -25.73 -3.77 -11.56
N ILE A 227 -25.75 -2.89 -10.56
CA ILE A 227 -25.76 -1.44 -10.75
C ILE A 227 -24.47 -1.10 -11.49
N TYR A 228 -24.56 -0.96 -12.81
CA TYR A 228 -23.54 -0.26 -13.58
C TYR A 228 -23.65 1.20 -13.16
N VAL A 229 -22.92 1.55 -12.10
CA VAL A 229 -22.37 2.90 -12.05
C VAL A 229 -21.48 2.92 -13.28
N GLU A 230 -21.99 3.45 -14.39
CA GLU A 230 -21.11 4.02 -15.38
C GLU A 230 -20.15 4.86 -14.54
N ARG A 231 -18.88 4.46 -14.48
CA ARG A 231 -17.86 5.47 -14.41
C ARG A 231 -18.19 6.30 -15.66
N VAL A 232 -19.01 7.33 -15.47
CA VAL A 232 -18.81 8.61 -16.10
C VAL A 232 -17.36 8.89 -15.79
N GLY A 233 -16.49 8.32 -16.63
CA GLY A 233 -15.11 8.72 -16.70
C GLY A 233 -15.24 10.21 -16.81
N PHE A 234 -14.76 10.89 -15.78
CA PHE A 234 -14.82 12.34 -15.73
C PHE A 234 -14.26 12.83 -17.06
N GLU A 235 -15.15 13.21 -17.97
CA GLU A 235 -14.78 13.73 -19.27
C GLU A 235 -14.39 15.15 -18.95
N ALA A 236 -13.14 15.29 -18.48
CA ALA A 236 -12.60 16.57 -18.09
C ALA A 236 -12.84 17.50 -19.29
N PRO A 237 -13.58 18.61 -19.11
CA PRO A 237 -13.80 19.53 -20.21
C PRO A 237 -12.44 19.84 -20.83
N LEU A 238 -12.36 19.74 -22.16
CA LEU A 238 -11.10 19.86 -22.89
C LEU A 238 -10.37 21.10 -22.37
N LEU A 239 -9.30 20.87 -21.61
CA LEU A 239 -8.48 21.97 -21.13
C LEU A 239 -7.99 22.67 -22.39
N LYS A 240 -8.22 23.98 -22.46
CA LYS A 240 -7.64 24.85 -23.48
C LYS A 240 -6.39 25.50 -22.89
N PRO A 241 -5.27 24.76 -22.72
CA PRO A 241 -4.08 25.27 -22.04
C PRO A 241 -3.48 26.47 -22.75
N LEU A 242 -3.74 26.67 -24.05
CA LEU A 242 -3.27 27.87 -24.75
C LEU A 242 -4.14 29.11 -24.47
N GLU A 243 -5.45 28.94 -24.26
CA GLU A 243 -6.37 30.06 -24.00
C GLU A 243 -6.37 30.50 -22.52
N ASN A 244 -6.20 29.55 -21.59
CA ASN A 244 -6.39 29.77 -20.16
C ASN A 244 -5.09 29.83 -19.34
N ARG A 245 -3.93 29.50 -19.92
CA ARG A 245 -2.64 29.60 -19.21
C ARG A 245 -2.27 31.08 -19.06
N TYR A 246 -1.94 31.49 -17.84
CA TYR A 246 -1.53 32.86 -17.45
C TYR A 246 -2.63 33.95 -17.43
N LYS A 247 -3.92 33.61 -17.49
CA LYS A 247 -5.03 34.58 -17.41
C LYS A 247 -5.67 34.74 -16.01
N GLY A 248 -5.13 34.11 -14.98
CA GLY A 248 -5.65 34.25 -13.62
C GLY A 248 -5.34 35.63 -13.03
N GLU A 249 -6.31 36.27 -12.39
CA GLU A 249 -6.10 37.47 -11.58
C GLU A 249 -5.24 37.10 -10.35
N LEU A 250 -4.05 37.71 -10.23
CA LEU A 250 -3.10 37.43 -9.15
C LEU A 250 -3.23 38.42 -7.98
N ASP A 251 -4.21 39.33 -8.01
CA ASP A 251 -4.30 40.48 -7.09
C ASP A 251 -4.38 40.11 -5.60
N LYS A 252 -4.87 38.90 -5.27
CA LYS A 252 -4.99 38.42 -3.88
C LYS A 252 -3.94 37.38 -3.50
N ILE A 253 -3.07 36.99 -4.43
CA ILE A 253 -2.07 35.93 -4.20
C ILE A 253 -0.76 36.59 -3.77
N SER A 254 -0.56 36.67 -2.46
CA SER A 254 0.73 37.05 -1.90
C SER A 254 1.77 35.97 -2.21
N SER A 255 2.80 36.32 -2.98
CA SER A 255 3.92 35.41 -3.27
C SER A 255 4.64 35.07 -1.97
N GLN A 256 4.43 33.86 -1.44
CA GLN A 256 5.21 33.36 -0.31
C GLN A 256 6.62 32.98 -0.79
N ASN A 257 7.46 33.99 -1.02
CA ASN A 257 8.89 33.81 -1.21
C ASN A 257 9.53 33.55 0.15
N LYS A 258 9.49 32.30 0.62
CA LYS A 258 10.23 31.89 1.82
C LYS A 258 11.67 31.61 1.42
N LYS A 259 12.51 32.65 1.41
CA LYS A 259 13.97 32.49 1.37
C LYS A 259 14.42 31.98 2.74
N SER A 260 14.75 30.70 2.83
CA SER A 260 15.47 30.18 3.98
C SER A 260 16.96 30.30 3.68
N THR A 261 17.61 31.28 4.29
CA THR A 261 19.08 31.35 4.32
C THR A 261 19.53 30.42 5.43
N SER A 262 19.92 29.19 5.10
CA SER A 262 20.70 28.38 6.04
C SER A 262 22.11 28.96 6.05
N GLN A 263 22.44 29.71 7.11
CA GLN A 263 23.83 30.01 7.42
C GLN A 263 24.46 28.69 7.88
N LYS A 264 25.17 28.01 6.98
CA LYS A 264 26.04 26.90 7.35
C LYS A 264 27.18 27.51 8.18
N THR A 265 27.05 27.46 9.49
CA THR A 265 28.10 27.91 10.42
C THR A 265 29.26 26.92 10.30
N ASP A 266 30.42 27.37 9.81
CA ASP A 266 31.64 26.56 9.79
C ASP A 266 32.10 26.34 11.25
N PRO A 267 32.10 25.09 11.76
CA PRO A 267 32.44 24.80 13.16
C PRO A 267 33.92 25.04 13.49
N PHE A 268 34.79 25.30 12.50
CA PHE A 268 36.23 25.52 12.66
C PHE A 268 36.69 26.89 12.16
N ALA A 269 35.78 27.87 12.07
CA ALA A 269 36.07 29.18 11.49
C ALA A 269 37.20 29.92 12.22
N SER A 270 37.21 29.91 13.56
CA SER A 270 38.23 30.61 14.36
C SER A 270 39.57 29.90 14.27
N ILE A 271 39.59 28.57 14.20
CA ILE A 271 40.83 27.79 14.01
C ILE A 271 41.47 28.10 12.65
N ARG A 272 40.68 28.21 11.56
CA ARG A 272 41.20 28.58 10.23
C ARG A 272 41.85 29.96 10.22
N LEU A 273 41.23 30.93 10.88
CA LEU A 273 41.78 32.28 11.00
C LEU A 273 43.07 32.29 11.86
N LEU A 274 43.12 31.48 12.91
CA LEU A 274 44.32 31.35 13.75
C LEU A 274 45.49 30.75 12.95
N ILE A 275 45.25 29.75 12.11
CA ILE A 275 46.27 29.17 11.22
C ILE A 275 46.84 30.23 10.26
N GLN A 276 45.99 31.13 9.77
CA GLN A 276 46.41 32.22 8.88
C GLN A 276 47.27 33.26 9.60
N LEU A 277 46.98 33.53 10.88
CA LEU A 277 47.74 34.47 11.71
C LEU A 277 49.13 33.91 12.09
N LEU A 278 49.25 32.59 12.22
CA LEU A 278 50.51 31.92 12.55
C LEU A 278 51.43 31.85 11.33
N ASP A 279 52.38 32.77 11.27
CA ASP A 279 53.42 32.78 10.24
C ASP A 279 54.65 31.97 10.66
N ILE A 280 55.25 31.25 9.72
CA ILE A 280 56.28 30.22 9.99
C ILE A 280 57.64 30.86 10.32
N ASP A 281 57.92 32.04 9.76
CA ASP A 281 59.28 32.58 9.71
C ASP A 281 59.60 33.66 10.76
N LYS A 282 58.63 34.04 11.61
CA LYS A 282 58.81 35.13 12.59
C LYS A 282 58.21 34.81 13.96
N THR A 283 58.75 35.45 14.99
CA THR A 283 58.08 35.52 16.29
C THR A 283 56.81 36.35 16.16
N VAL A 284 55.65 35.76 16.44
CA VAL A 284 54.36 36.42 16.33
C VAL A 284 54.06 37.14 17.65
N GLN A 285 53.68 38.41 17.58
CA GLN A 285 53.15 39.17 18.71
C GLN A 285 51.65 39.34 18.50
N PHE A 286 50.86 39.16 19.55
CA PHE A 286 49.41 39.20 19.47
C PHE A 286 48.87 40.51 20.04
N ASP A 287 48.04 41.20 19.26
CA ASP A 287 47.25 42.33 19.75
C ASP A 287 46.03 41.83 20.54
N GLN A 288 45.30 42.73 21.18
CA GLN A 288 44.11 42.41 21.95
C GLN A 288 43.04 41.66 21.12
N SER A 289 42.87 42.02 19.85
CA SER A 289 41.97 41.33 18.92
C SER A 289 42.41 39.91 18.62
N ASP A 290 43.72 39.67 18.55
CA ASP A 290 44.27 38.34 18.25
C ASP A 290 44.11 37.40 19.45
N ILE A 291 44.20 37.93 20.66
CA ILE A 291 43.96 37.16 21.90
C ILE A 291 42.50 36.72 21.98
N GLU A 292 41.55 37.57 21.58
CA GLU A 292 40.13 37.20 21.50
C GLU A 292 39.88 36.10 20.47
N LEU A 293 40.57 36.15 19.32
CA LEU A 293 40.53 35.11 18.29
C LEU A 293 41.13 33.79 18.78
N ILE A 294 42.25 33.86 19.51
CA ILE A 294 42.90 32.70 20.13
C ILE A 294 41.98 32.04 21.16
N GLN A 295 41.26 32.82 21.97
CA GLN A 295 40.29 32.32 22.93
C GLN A 295 39.10 31.65 22.23
N ALA A 296 38.58 32.25 21.15
CA ALA A 296 37.53 31.65 20.35
C ALA A 296 37.98 30.30 19.73
N ALA A 297 39.19 30.26 19.16
CA ALA A 297 39.78 29.03 18.62
C ALA A 297 40.02 27.97 19.71
N SER A 298 40.41 28.38 20.93
CA SER A 298 40.55 27.50 22.10
C SER A 298 39.22 26.84 22.46
N THR A 299 38.11 27.59 22.42
CA THR A 299 36.77 27.04 22.68
C THR A 299 36.30 26.08 21.58
N GLU A 300 36.59 26.37 20.31
CA GLU A 300 36.29 25.47 19.18
C GLU A 300 37.09 24.16 19.30
N LEU A 301 38.37 24.27 19.66
CA LEU A 301 39.27 23.13 19.83
C LEU A 301 38.88 22.26 21.06
N ALA A 302 38.39 22.89 22.14
CA ALA A 302 37.88 22.18 23.31
C ALA A 302 36.63 21.33 23.01
N ALA A 303 35.85 21.68 21.99
CA ALA A 303 34.68 20.90 21.56
C ALA A 303 35.06 19.60 20.81
N VAL A 304 36.31 19.49 20.32
CA VAL A 304 36.79 18.37 19.48
C VAL A 304 37.76 17.45 20.25
N VAL A 305 37.87 17.64 21.57
CA VAL A 305 38.79 16.89 22.46
C VAL A 305 38.57 15.37 22.39
N ASP A 306 37.32 14.94 22.24
CA ASP A 306 36.95 13.52 22.28
C ASP A 306 37.52 12.72 21.08
N GLU A 307 37.77 13.37 19.94
CA GLU A 307 38.25 12.71 18.73
C GLU A 307 39.77 12.53 18.71
N ASN A 308 40.55 13.50 19.23
CA ASN A 308 42.02 13.50 19.20
C ASN A 308 42.65 14.15 20.44
N PRO A 309 42.59 13.51 21.63
CA PRO A 309 42.93 14.16 22.90
C PRO A 309 44.39 14.61 23.00
N VAL A 310 45.34 13.85 22.45
CA VAL A 310 46.78 14.17 22.56
C VAL A 310 47.17 15.39 21.71
N ILE A 311 46.63 15.49 20.50
CA ILE A 311 46.90 16.61 19.57
C ILE A 311 46.28 17.89 20.12
N VAL A 312 45.02 17.80 20.57
CA VAL A 312 44.27 18.92 21.15
C VAL A 312 44.93 19.45 22.43
N LEU A 313 45.37 18.60 23.35
CA LEU A 313 46.04 19.03 24.58
C LEU A 313 47.37 19.74 24.31
N ASN A 314 48.15 19.28 23.33
CA ASN A 314 49.40 19.93 22.94
C ASN A 314 49.13 21.30 22.28
N ALA A 315 48.11 21.39 21.43
CA ALA A 315 47.67 22.65 20.84
C ALA A 315 47.19 23.64 21.91
N LEU A 316 46.34 23.22 22.86
CA LEU A 316 45.89 24.06 23.99
C LEU A 316 47.05 24.54 24.86
N LYS A 317 48.06 23.70 25.11
CA LYS A 317 49.26 24.12 25.85
C LYS A 317 50.00 25.24 25.14
N SER A 318 50.15 25.15 23.82
CA SER A 318 50.80 26.20 23.02
C SER A 318 49.95 27.49 22.91
N ILE A 319 48.62 27.35 22.84
CA ILE A 319 47.66 28.47 22.89
C ILE A 319 47.75 29.20 24.25
N ARG A 320 47.81 28.46 25.35
CA ARG A 320 47.95 29.05 26.69
C ARG A 320 49.24 29.85 26.86
N ILE A 321 50.35 29.35 26.30
CA ILE A 321 51.63 30.09 26.28
C ILE A 321 51.47 31.39 25.48
N ALA A 322 50.72 31.36 24.38
CA ALA A 322 50.43 32.54 23.56
C ALA A 322 49.61 33.60 24.31
N GLU A 323 48.61 33.18 25.09
CA GLU A 323 47.78 34.06 25.92
C GLU A 323 48.59 34.70 27.06
N GLU A 324 49.38 33.91 27.79
CA GLU A 324 50.13 34.38 28.96
C GLU A 324 51.28 35.33 28.60
N SER A 325 51.97 35.06 27.48
CA SER A 325 53.16 35.82 27.08
C SER A 325 52.90 36.84 25.96
N ARG A 326 51.70 36.86 25.39
CA ARG A 326 51.29 37.66 24.19
C ARG A 326 52.25 37.53 23.00
N ARG A 327 53.10 36.51 22.99
CA ARG A 327 54.14 36.28 21.98
C ARG A 327 54.39 34.78 21.83
N LEU A 328 54.50 34.32 20.58
CA LEU A 328 54.91 32.95 20.28
C LEU A 328 56.28 32.95 19.60
N LYS A 329 57.19 32.12 20.10
CA LYS A 329 58.47 31.82 19.42
C LYS A 329 58.18 31.05 18.13
N SER A 330 58.97 31.28 17.08
CA SER A 330 58.78 30.68 15.75
C SER A 330 58.64 29.15 15.79
N GLU A 331 59.48 28.44 16.55
CA GLU A 331 59.40 26.97 16.70
C GLU A 331 58.05 26.50 17.28
N VAL A 332 57.52 27.23 18.28
CA VAL A 332 56.24 26.89 18.92
C VAL A 332 55.07 27.24 18.01
N ALA A 333 55.13 28.38 17.30
CA ALA A 333 54.13 28.78 16.32
C ALA A 333 54.02 27.76 15.16
N GLN A 334 55.15 27.22 14.69
CA GLN A 334 55.20 26.18 13.67
C GLN A 334 54.56 24.88 14.14
N SER A 335 54.90 24.43 15.36
CA SER A 335 54.30 23.23 15.95
C SER A 335 52.78 23.36 16.11
N LEU A 336 52.32 24.52 16.59
CA LEU A 336 50.90 24.84 16.75
C LEU A 336 50.18 24.79 15.39
N LYS A 337 50.74 25.43 14.36
CA LYS A 337 50.16 25.44 13.00
C LYS A 337 50.03 24.04 12.41
N LEU A 338 51.02 23.17 12.60
CA LEU A 338 50.98 21.79 12.12
C LEU A 338 49.88 21.00 12.82
N LEU A 339 49.81 21.10 14.16
CA LEU A 339 48.79 20.43 14.98
C LEU A 339 47.37 20.89 14.63
N LEU A 340 47.16 22.19 14.38
CA LEU A 340 45.86 22.69 13.95
C LEU A 340 45.49 22.15 12.56
N ASN A 341 46.39 22.20 11.58
CA ASN A 341 46.11 21.67 10.24
C ASN A 341 45.77 20.18 10.22
N GLU A 342 46.37 19.39 11.11
CA GLU A 342 46.07 17.95 11.25
C GLU A 342 44.66 17.70 11.83
N LEU A 343 44.13 18.66 12.59
CA LEU A 343 42.82 18.56 13.24
C LEU A 343 41.66 18.99 12.32
N LEU A 344 41.93 19.76 11.26
CA LEU A 344 40.88 20.18 10.33
C LEU A 344 40.54 19.04 9.35
N PRO A 345 39.25 18.75 9.12
CA PRO A 345 38.86 17.85 8.02
C PRO A 345 39.36 18.44 6.70
N ASP A 346 40.00 17.61 5.86
CA ASP A 346 40.44 17.97 4.51
C ASP A 346 39.31 18.75 3.81
N ASP A 347 39.54 20.02 3.45
CA ASP A 347 38.61 20.82 2.63
C ASP A 347 38.55 20.20 1.23
N THR A 348 37.76 19.13 1.11
CA THR A 348 37.53 18.38 -0.13
C THR A 348 36.90 19.25 -1.22
N GLU A 349 36.33 20.41 -0.87
CA GLU A 349 35.75 21.35 -1.83
C GLU A 349 36.80 22.07 -2.68
N GLN A 350 37.99 22.40 -2.15
CA GLN A 350 39.01 23.11 -2.93
C GLN A 350 39.72 22.20 -3.95
N LYS A 351 40.04 20.96 -3.58
CA LYS A 351 40.67 19.97 -4.49
C LYS A 351 39.73 19.55 -5.64
N HIS A 352 38.42 19.56 -5.43
CA HIS A 352 37.44 19.23 -6.47
C HIS A 352 37.32 20.30 -7.56
N ILE A 353 37.48 21.57 -7.20
CA ILE A 353 37.44 22.68 -8.17
C ILE A 353 38.65 22.60 -9.11
N GLU A 354 39.86 22.31 -8.61
CA GLU A 354 41.05 22.19 -9.48
C GLU A 354 40.99 20.99 -10.44
N LYS A 355 40.48 19.84 -9.98
CA LYS A 355 40.38 18.63 -10.83
C LYS A 355 39.31 18.73 -11.93
N GLN A 356 38.31 19.60 -11.79
CA GLN A 356 37.24 19.77 -12.79
C GLN A 356 37.51 20.84 -13.85
N ILE A 357 38.58 21.63 -13.72
CA ILE A 357 38.91 22.65 -14.73
C ILE A 357 39.73 22.03 -15.86
N SER A 358 39.06 21.25 -16.71
CA SER A 358 39.61 20.73 -17.96
C SER A 358 39.51 21.75 -19.11
N ASN A 359 38.73 22.82 -18.94
CA ASN A 359 38.37 23.72 -20.04
C ASN A 359 39.16 25.04 -20.00
N GLU A 360 39.83 25.37 -21.11
CA GLU A 360 40.73 26.53 -21.24
C GLU A 360 40.00 27.87 -20.97
N LEU A 361 38.70 27.92 -21.27
CA LEU A 361 37.86 29.09 -21.06
C LEU A 361 37.64 29.39 -19.56
N GLN A 362 37.48 28.35 -18.74
CA GLN A 362 37.29 28.48 -17.29
C GLN A 362 38.58 28.95 -16.60
N LYS A 363 39.74 28.50 -17.11
CA LYS A 363 41.05 29.02 -16.66
C LYS A 363 41.20 30.51 -16.95
N ARG A 364 40.78 30.97 -18.15
CA ARG A 364 40.82 32.40 -18.50
C ARG A 364 39.85 33.23 -17.67
N TYR A 365 38.66 32.72 -17.40
CA TYR A 365 37.67 33.40 -16.57
C TYR A 365 38.15 33.60 -15.12
N LEU A 366 38.75 32.58 -14.50
CA LEU A 366 39.34 32.69 -13.16
C LEU A 366 40.53 33.65 -13.12
N LYS A 367 41.36 33.65 -14.17
CA LYS A 367 42.51 34.55 -14.28
C LYS A 367 42.11 36.02 -14.39
N GLU A 368 40.95 36.30 -14.99
CA GLU A 368 40.38 37.64 -15.02
C GLU A 368 39.67 38.01 -13.71
N LEU A 369 39.04 37.06 -13.02
CA LEU A 369 38.47 37.27 -11.68
C LEU A 369 39.54 37.60 -10.63
N GLN A 370 40.70 36.95 -10.68
CA GLN A 370 41.83 37.21 -9.76
C GLN A 370 42.53 38.56 -10.01
N LYS A 371 42.30 39.22 -11.14
CA LYS A 371 42.77 40.60 -11.37
C LYS A 371 41.84 41.66 -10.78
N ILE A 372 40.64 41.26 -10.35
CA ILE A 372 39.59 42.18 -9.87
C ILE A 372 39.53 42.21 -8.33
N GLN A 373 40.24 41.32 -7.64
CA GLN A 373 40.60 41.46 -6.22
C GLN A 373 42.00 42.06 -6.11
#